data_AF-A0A7V5R0P2-F1
#
_entry.id   AF-A0A7V5R0P2-F1
#
_cell.length_a   1.000
_cell.length_b   1.000
_cell.length_c   1.000
_cell.angle_alpha   90.00
_cell.angle_beta   90.00
_cell.angle_gamma   90.00
#
_symmetry.space_group_name_H-M   'P 1'
#
loop_
_entity.id
_entity.type
_entity.pdbx_description
1 polymer ?
#
loop_
_entity_poly.entity_id
_entity_poly.type
_entity_poly.pdbx_seq_one_letter_code
_entity_poly.pdbx_strand_id
1 'polypeptide(L)'
;KKQLSKDEQLAQIVELITAHDLPKQISVKIKADTAVDEIEFFVNNLSINPQVEYVSYDRQWLQQLQVLTDTLLQMARISALMFLLIVMVILGNTIANEITDHKSELQLLELIGASWAQVRRSFLYMGTFLGIYAGLIAMFLLSFSFWWLTDATSKLIQSFGVDISLHGLNFQQVALVLVLALCVTWIAARLSLSSQRLNQIKD
;
A
#
# COMPACT_ATOMS: atom_id res chain seq x y z
N LYS A 1 19.17 42.17 0.31
CA LYS A 1 18.67 43.40 0.97
C LYS A 1 19.29 44.71 0.45
N LYS A 2 20.60 44.80 0.17
CA LYS A 2 21.25 46.07 -0.26
C LYS A 2 21.22 46.40 -1.77
N GLN A 3 20.66 45.54 -2.63
CA GLN A 3 20.60 45.75 -4.08
C GLN A 3 19.18 45.90 -4.66
N LEU A 4 18.13 45.80 -3.83
CA LEU A 4 16.72 45.93 -4.26
C LEU A 4 16.14 47.35 -4.05
N SER A 5 16.96 48.32 -3.66
CA SER A 5 16.53 49.69 -3.30
C SER A 5 16.82 50.73 -4.38
N LYS A 6 17.05 50.32 -5.63
CA LYS A 6 17.47 51.21 -6.72
C LYS A 6 16.38 51.55 -7.74
N ASP A 7 15.19 50.95 -7.61
CA ASP A 7 14.01 51.29 -8.40
C ASP A 7 13.07 52.14 -7.55
N GLU A 8 12.90 53.39 -7.97
CA GLU A 8 12.08 54.42 -7.32
C GLU A 8 10.60 54.00 -7.22
N GLN A 9 10.14 53.15 -8.15
CA GLN A 9 8.79 52.57 -8.16
C GLN A 9 8.59 51.48 -7.09
N LEU A 10 9.62 50.72 -6.75
CA LEU A 10 9.54 49.68 -5.72
C LEU A 10 9.64 50.27 -4.31
N ALA A 11 10.27 51.44 -4.15
CA ALA A 11 10.33 52.16 -2.88
C ALA A 11 8.94 52.62 -2.42
N GLN A 12 8.12 53.15 -3.34
CA GLN A 12 6.74 53.53 -3.05
C GLN A 12 5.84 52.34 -2.67
N ILE A 13 6.05 51.18 -3.30
CA ILE A 13 5.30 49.95 -2.98
C ILE A 13 5.71 49.41 -1.60
N VAL A 14 7.01 49.47 -1.25
CA VAL A 14 7.51 49.08 0.07
C VAL A 14 6.98 50.00 1.17
N GLU A 15 6.88 51.31 0.90
CA GLU A 15 6.34 52.28 1.87
C GLU A 15 4.83 52.09 2.11
N LEU A 16 4.06 51.75 1.05
CA LEU A 16 2.64 51.38 1.19
C LEU A 16 2.41 50.09 1.99
N ILE A 17 3.30 49.09 1.85
CA ILE A 17 3.21 47.82 2.59
C ILE A 17 3.66 48.00 4.05
N THR A 18 4.61 48.91 4.31
CA THR A 18 5.13 49.15 5.67
C THR A 18 4.14 49.92 6.55
N ALA A 19 3.19 50.66 5.95
CA ALA A 19 2.18 51.44 6.66
C ALA A 19 0.98 50.63 7.18
N HIS A 20 0.88 49.34 6.86
CA HIS A 20 -0.20 48.47 7.30
C HIS A 20 0.35 47.27 8.08
N ASP A 21 -0.06 47.13 9.35
CA ASP A 21 0.16 45.91 10.12
C ASP A 21 -0.51 44.76 9.34
N LEU A 22 0.29 43.80 8.87
CA LEU A 22 -0.24 42.65 8.16
C LEU A 22 -1.23 41.91 9.09
N PRO A 23 -2.42 41.51 8.62
CA PRO A 23 -3.38 40.79 9.43
C PRO A 23 -2.72 39.52 9.99
N LYS A 24 -2.96 39.23 11.27
CA LYS A 24 -2.37 38.08 11.96
C LYS A 24 -2.77 36.79 11.23
N GLN A 25 -1.80 36.15 10.56
CA GLN A 25 -2.00 34.91 9.83
C GLN A 25 -1.69 33.71 10.74
N ILE A 26 -2.63 32.77 10.83
CA ILE A 26 -2.41 31.48 11.49
C ILE A 26 -2.29 30.41 10.41
N SER A 27 -1.10 29.83 10.27
CA SER A 27 -0.86 28.73 9.34
C SER A 27 -1.19 27.40 10.01
N VAL A 28 -2.27 26.75 9.57
CA VAL A 28 -2.68 25.42 10.06
C VAL A 28 -2.15 24.35 9.11
N LYS A 29 -1.32 23.42 9.61
CA LYS A 29 -0.83 22.27 8.85
C LYS A 29 -1.76 21.09 9.06
N ILE A 30 -2.47 20.69 8.01
CA ILE A 30 -3.39 19.55 8.04
C ILE A 30 -2.57 18.25 7.97
N LYS A 31 -3.02 17.22 8.69
CA LYS A 31 -2.38 15.89 8.69
C LYS A 31 -2.59 15.21 7.33
N ALA A 32 -1.55 14.54 6.81
CA ALA A 32 -1.53 13.98 5.45
C ALA A 32 -2.60 12.90 5.14
N ASP A 33 -3.28 12.37 6.16
CA ASP A 33 -4.29 11.30 6.05
C ASP A 33 -5.73 11.83 6.20
N THR A 34 -5.91 13.16 6.17
CA THR A 34 -7.23 13.79 6.36
C THR A 34 -7.97 13.81 5.02
N ALA A 35 -9.19 13.29 4.96
CA ALA A 35 -10.01 13.34 3.76
C ALA A 35 -10.32 14.79 3.37
N VAL A 36 -10.36 15.10 2.08
CA VAL A 36 -10.65 16.47 1.60
C VAL A 36 -12.02 16.96 2.08
N ASP A 37 -13.00 16.06 2.23
CA ASP A 37 -14.31 16.37 2.81
C ASP A 37 -14.22 16.84 4.26
N GLU A 38 -13.31 16.27 5.07
CA GLU A 38 -13.07 16.70 6.45
C GLU A 38 -12.35 18.06 6.49
N ILE A 39 -11.48 18.33 5.52
CA ILE A 39 -10.84 19.64 5.33
C ILE A 39 -11.90 20.69 4.99
N GLU A 40 -12.83 20.37 4.08
CA GLU A 40 -13.92 21.27 3.71
C GLU A 40 -14.86 21.53 4.90
N PHE A 41 -15.20 20.51 5.69
CA PHE A 41 -15.99 20.67 6.90
C PHE A 41 -15.27 21.53 7.96
N PHE A 42 -13.97 21.34 8.13
CA PHE A 42 -13.15 22.12 9.05
C PHE A 42 -13.05 23.59 8.62
N VAL A 43 -12.83 23.85 7.32
CA VAL A 43 -12.80 25.20 6.75
C VAL A 43 -14.16 25.88 6.86
N ASN A 44 -15.26 25.15 6.68
CA ASN A 44 -16.60 25.70 6.82
C ASN A 44 -16.88 26.10 8.28
N ASN A 45 -16.52 25.26 9.25
CA ASN A 45 -16.66 25.59 10.67
C ASN A 45 -15.80 26.79 11.11
N LEU A 46 -14.61 26.95 10.52
CA LEU A 46 -13.76 28.12 10.78
C LEU A 46 -14.31 29.40 10.15
N SER A 47 -14.89 29.30 8.96
CA SER A 47 -15.52 30.44 8.27
C SER A 47 -16.78 30.96 8.99
N ILE A 48 -17.42 30.14 9.83
CA ILE A 48 -18.60 30.52 10.63
C ILE A 48 -18.20 31.28 11.91
N ASN A 49 -16.92 31.23 12.33
CA ASN A 49 -16.46 31.94 13.52
C ASN A 49 -16.22 33.44 13.21
N PRO A 50 -16.85 34.38 13.93
CA PRO A 50 -16.68 35.82 13.71
C PRO A 50 -15.26 36.36 13.91
N GLN A 51 -14.33 35.55 14.44
CA GLN A 51 -12.91 35.90 14.59
C GLN A 51 -12.03 35.57 13.37
N VAL A 52 -12.58 34.95 12.31
CA VAL A 52 -11.84 34.54 11.12
C VAL A 52 -12.34 35.33 9.90
N GLU A 53 -11.53 36.26 9.43
CA GLU A 53 -11.89 37.19 8.35
C GLU A 53 -11.75 36.59 6.95
N TYR A 54 -10.77 35.70 6.73
CA TYR A 54 -10.53 35.04 5.44
C TYR A 54 -9.75 33.73 5.59
N VAL A 55 -10.23 32.66 4.97
CA VAL A 55 -9.50 31.38 4.87
C VAL A 55 -9.01 31.21 3.44
N SER A 56 -7.70 31.40 3.22
CA SER A 56 -7.06 31.16 1.94
C SER A 56 -6.69 29.67 1.82
N TYR A 57 -7.40 28.95 0.96
CA TYR A 57 -7.07 27.57 0.61
C TYR A 57 -7.36 27.31 -0.87
N ASP A 58 -6.41 26.67 -1.56
CA ASP A 58 -6.59 26.30 -2.97
C ASP A 58 -7.31 24.95 -3.05
N ARG A 59 -8.64 25.03 -3.13
CA ARG A 59 -9.54 23.88 -3.30
C ARG A 59 -9.21 23.07 -4.55
N GLN A 60 -8.97 23.76 -5.67
CA GLN A 60 -8.81 23.11 -6.96
C GLN A 60 -7.52 22.28 -6.96
N TRP A 61 -6.43 22.82 -6.41
CA TRP A 61 -5.18 22.09 -6.30
C TRP A 61 -5.30 20.86 -5.37
N LEU A 62 -5.97 21.00 -4.22
CA LEU A 62 -6.21 19.87 -3.30
C LEU A 62 -7.05 18.76 -3.93
N GLN A 63 -8.12 19.13 -4.62
CA GLN A 63 -8.97 18.17 -5.35
C GLN A 63 -8.19 17.46 -6.47
N GLN A 64 -7.37 18.19 -7.23
CA GLN A 64 -6.52 17.58 -8.28
C GLN A 64 -5.51 16.61 -7.69
N LEU A 65 -4.87 16.96 -6.56
CA LEU A 65 -3.93 16.08 -5.88
C LEU A 65 -4.62 14.81 -5.36
N GLN A 66 -5.79 14.95 -4.74
CA GLN A 66 -6.58 13.82 -4.25
C GLN A 66 -6.98 12.89 -5.39
N VAL A 67 -7.51 13.43 -6.50
CA VAL A 67 -7.88 12.63 -7.67
C VAL A 67 -6.67 11.88 -8.25
N LEU A 68 -5.50 12.52 -8.30
CA LEU A 68 -4.26 11.88 -8.75
C LEU A 68 -3.86 10.74 -7.82
N THR A 69 -3.85 10.98 -6.51
CA THR A 69 -3.51 9.97 -5.48
C THR A 69 -4.50 8.80 -5.50
N ASP A 70 -5.80 9.06 -5.58
CA ASP A 70 -6.84 8.03 -5.63
C ASP A 70 -6.72 7.19 -6.91
N THR A 71 -6.43 7.82 -8.04
CA THR A 71 -6.18 7.11 -9.31
C THR A 71 -4.98 6.17 -9.19
N LEU A 72 -3.86 6.65 -8.62
CA LEU A 72 -2.67 5.83 -8.38
C LEU A 72 -2.94 4.66 -7.42
N LEU A 73 -3.67 4.92 -6.33
CA LEU A 73 -4.08 3.87 -5.39
C LEU A 73 -4.99 2.85 -6.05
N GLN A 74 -5.92 3.26 -6.91
CA GLN A 74 -6.79 2.35 -7.63
C GLN A 74 -6.02 1.47 -8.62
N MET A 75 -5.07 2.04 -9.35
CA MET A 75 -4.15 1.27 -10.22
C MET A 75 -3.33 0.26 -9.44
N ALA A 76 -2.81 0.65 -8.27
CA ALA A 76 -2.06 -0.24 -7.39
C ALA A 76 -2.93 -1.39 -6.86
N ARG A 77 -4.17 -1.12 -6.45
CA ARG A 77 -5.13 -2.15 -5.99
C ARG A 77 -5.44 -3.16 -7.09
N ILE A 78 -5.70 -2.69 -8.32
CA ILE A 78 -5.97 -3.57 -9.47
C ILE A 78 -4.74 -4.45 -9.77
N SER A 79 -3.55 -3.85 -9.78
CA SER A 79 -2.30 -4.58 -10.01
C SER A 79 -2.07 -5.65 -8.93
N ALA A 80 -2.27 -5.31 -7.66
CA ALA A 80 -2.15 -6.24 -6.54
C ALA A 80 -3.11 -7.43 -6.68
N LEU A 81 -4.35 -7.19 -7.11
CA LEU A 81 -5.34 -8.24 -7.35
C LEU A 81 -4.92 -9.15 -8.51
N MET A 82 -4.40 -8.59 -9.61
CA MET A 82 -3.89 -9.38 -10.73
C MET A 82 -2.70 -10.25 -10.32
N PHE A 83 -1.74 -9.71 -9.58
CA PHE A 83 -0.60 -10.47 -9.06
C PHE A 83 -1.03 -11.61 -8.16
N LEU A 84 -2.03 -11.39 -7.29
CA LEU A 84 -2.59 -12.43 -6.43
C LEU A 84 -3.14 -13.58 -7.27
N LEU A 85 -3.91 -13.29 -8.32
CA LEU A 85 -4.45 -14.32 -9.23
C LEU A 85 -3.34 -15.08 -9.96
N ILE A 86 -2.33 -14.37 -10.48
CA ILE A 86 -1.18 -14.99 -11.16
C ILE A 86 -0.47 -15.96 -10.21
N VAL A 87 -0.14 -15.51 -9.00
CA VAL A 87 0.53 -16.34 -7.98
C VAL A 87 -0.32 -17.56 -7.64
N MET A 88 -1.63 -17.40 -7.50
CA MET A 88 -2.56 -18.50 -7.23
C MET A 88 -2.55 -19.57 -8.33
N VAL A 89 -2.54 -19.15 -9.61
CA VAL A 89 -2.46 -20.07 -10.75
C VAL A 89 -1.12 -20.79 -10.78
N ILE A 90 -0.01 -20.07 -10.59
CA ILE A 90 1.34 -20.65 -10.56
C ILE A 90 1.45 -21.69 -9.44
N LEU A 91 1.04 -21.34 -8.22
CA LEU A 91 1.04 -22.26 -7.07
C LEU A 91 0.18 -23.50 -7.34
N GLY A 92 -1.02 -23.30 -7.90
CA GLY A 92 -1.92 -24.40 -8.22
C GLY A 92 -1.31 -25.37 -9.23
N ASN A 93 -0.62 -24.85 -10.24
CA ASN A 93 0.08 -25.62 -11.26
C ASN A 93 1.28 -26.36 -10.67
N THR A 94 2.11 -25.70 -9.86
CA THR A 94 3.27 -26.33 -9.22
C THR A 94 2.86 -27.50 -8.33
N ILE A 95 1.82 -27.33 -7.51
CA ILE A 95 1.32 -28.41 -6.63
C ILE A 95 0.79 -29.58 -7.46
N ALA A 96 0.07 -29.31 -8.56
CA ALA A 96 -0.44 -30.35 -9.44
C ALA A 96 0.69 -31.14 -10.13
N ASN A 97 1.79 -30.45 -10.51
CA ASN A 97 2.96 -31.09 -11.09
C ASN A 97 3.65 -32.00 -10.08
N GLU A 98 3.89 -31.51 -8.86
CA GLU A 98 4.49 -32.28 -7.76
C GLU A 98 3.69 -33.55 -7.43
N ILE A 99 2.35 -33.45 -7.40
CA ILE A 99 1.46 -34.60 -7.20
C ILE A 99 1.66 -35.64 -8.31
N THR A 100 1.83 -35.18 -9.55
CA THR A 100 1.96 -36.05 -10.72
C THR A 100 3.29 -36.78 -10.70
N ASP A 101 4.37 -36.11 -10.30
CA ASP A 101 5.72 -36.68 -10.20
C ASP A 101 5.80 -37.80 -9.14
N HIS A 102 5.06 -37.67 -8.03
CA HIS A 102 4.99 -38.71 -6.96
C HIS A 102 3.84 -39.71 -7.12
N LYS A 103 3.11 -39.67 -8.25
CA LYS A 103 1.93 -40.51 -8.47
C LYS A 103 2.25 -42.01 -8.52
N SER A 104 3.41 -42.38 -9.05
CA SER A 104 3.86 -43.77 -9.14
C SER A 104 4.13 -44.40 -7.77
N GLU A 105 4.67 -43.61 -6.84
CA GLU A 105 4.93 -44.03 -5.46
C GLU A 105 3.62 -44.10 -4.65
N LEU A 106 2.71 -43.16 -4.88
CA LEU A 106 1.38 -43.15 -4.28
C LEU A 106 0.52 -44.35 -4.73
N GLN A 107 0.60 -44.76 -6.00
CA GLN A 107 -0.10 -45.95 -6.49
C GLN A 107 0.42 -47.24 -5.83
N LEU A 108 1.72 -47.33 -5.53
CA LEU A 108 2.28 -48.46 -4.77
C LEU A 108 1.76 -48.50 -3.33
N LEU A 109 1.63 -47.33 -2.68
CA LEU A 109 1.07 -47.20 -1.33
C LEU A 109 -0.42 -47.54 -1.28
N GLU A 110 -1.18 -47.23 -2.34
CA GLU A 110 -2.60 -47.59 -2.44
C GLU A 110 -2.81 -49.11 -2.55
N LEU A 111 -1.92 -49.83 -3.26
CA LEU A 111 -1.96 -51.31 -3.30
C LEU A 111 -1.76 -51.95 -1.91
N ILE A 112 -1.16 -51.24 -0.96
CA ILE A 112 -0.90 -51.70 0.41
C ILE A 112 -1.99 -51.16 1.38
N GLY A 113 -2.97 -50.38 0.89
CA GLY A 113 -4.12 -49.89 1.65
C GLY A 113 -3.99 -48.48 2.24
N ALA A 114 -3.08 -47.64 1.72
CA ALA A 114 -2.94 -46.26 2.19
C ALA A 114 -4.21 -45.42 1.92
N SER A 115 -4.65 -44.62 2.90
CA SER A 115 -5.87 -43.82 2.76
C SER A 115 -5.62 -42.48 2.04
N TRP A 116 -6.52 -42.13 1.12
CA TRP A 116 -6.59 -40.84 0.42
C TRP A 116 -6.64 -39.59 1.33
N ALA A 117 -6.91 -39.77 2.63
CA ALA A 117 -6.89 -38.69 3.62
C ALA A 117 -5.48 -38.28 4.06
N GLN A 118 -4.50 -39.19 4.05
CA GLN A 118 -3.09 -38.87 4.39
C GLN A 118 -2.42 -38.03 3.29
N VAL A 119 -2.71 -38.37 2.03
CA VAL A 119 -2.23 -37.63 0.86
C VAL A 119 -2.66 -36.17 0.92
N ARG A 120 -3.96 -35.91 1.17
CA ARG A 120 -4.50 -34.55 1.26
C ARG A 120 -3.91 -33.72 2.40
N ARG A 121 -3.61 -34.36 3.54
CA ARG A 121 -3.01 -33.68 4.70
C ARG A 121 -1.59 -33.24 4.41
N SER A 122 -0.78 -34.10 3.78
CA SER A 122 0.61 -33.77 3.42
C SER A 122 0.69 -32.50 2.57
N PHE A 123 -0.17 -32.38 1.57
CA PHE A 123 -0.21 -31.19 0.70
C PHE A 123 -0.66 -29.91 1.41
N LEU A 124 -1.59 -30.01 2.38
CA LEU A 124 -1.99 -28.84 3.18
C LEU A 124 -0.83 -28.32 4.04
N TYR A 125 -0.04 -29.24 4.63
CA TYR A 125 1.14 -28.85 5.41
C TYR A 125 2.19 -28.17 4.52
N MET A 126 2.44 -28.70 3.33
CA MET A 126 3.38 -28.08 2.38
C MET A 126 2.95 -26.65 2.03
N GLY A 127 1.66 -26.41 1.76
CA GLY A 127 1.11 -25.08 1.48
C GLY A 127 1.24 -24.10 2.63
N THR A 128 1.11 -24.56 3.88
CA THR A 128 1.33 -23.70 5.07
C THR A 128 2.78 -23.30 5.22
N PHE A 129 3.74 -24.22 5.07
CA PHE A 129 5.17 -23.88 5.12
C PHE A 129 5.53 -22.90 3.99
N LEU A 130 5.04 -23.14 2.78
CA LEU A 130 5.27 -22.24 1.66
C LEU A 130 4.74 -20.82 1.94
N GLY A 131 3.56 -20.71 2.55
CA GLY A 131 2.97 -19.43 2.95
C GLY A 131 3.80 -18.70 4.01
N ILE A 132 4.34 -19.43 5.00
CA ILE A 132 5.24 -18.86 6.02
C ILE A 132 6.51 -18.30 5.37
N TYR A 133 7.18 -19.09 4.52
CA TYR A 133 8.40 -18.63 3.84
C TYR A 133 8.11 -17.46 2.90
N ALA A 134 7.03 -17.51 2.12
CA ALA A 134 6.62 -16.40 1.26
C ALA A 134 6.32 -15.13 2.06
N GLY A 135 5.63 -15.25 3.19
CA GLY A 135 5.36 -14.12 4.09
C GLY A 135 6.62 -13.51 4.69
N LEU A 136 7.58 -14.36 5.12
CA LEU A 136 8.87 -13.91 5.65
C LEU A 136 9.68 -13.15 4.59
N ILE A 137 9.76 -13.70 3.37
CA ILE A 137 10.45 -13.08 2.24
C ILE A 137 9.77 -11.76 1.85
N ALA A 138 8.44 -11.72 1.82
CA ALA A 138 7.68 -10.50 1.55
C ALA A 138 7.96 -9.39 2.57
N MET A 139 8.01 -9.73 3.87
CA MET A 139 8.40 -8.76 4.91
C MET A 139 9.80 -8.22 4.70
N PHE A 140 10.75 -9.11 4.40
CA PHE A 140 12.14 -8.72 4.18
C PHE A 140 12.25 -7.76 2.99
N LEU A 141 11.64 -8.11 1.86
CA LEU A 141 11.57 -7.25 0.67
C LEU A 141 10.92 -5.90 0.98
N LEU A 142 9.81 -5.89 1.70
CA LEU A 142 9.10 -4.67 2.03
C LEU A 142 9.93 -3.76 2.94
N SER A 143 10.57 -4.32 3.98
CA SER A 143 11.47 -3.58 4.86
C SER A 143 12.67 -3.01 4.10
N PHE A 144 13.22 -3.78 3.17
CA PHE A 144 14.32 -3.34 2.30
C PHE A 144 13.88 -2.19 1.37
N SER A 145 12.72 -2.31 0.74
CA SER A 145 12.14 -1.24 -0.08
C SER A 145 11.92 0.05 0.72
N PHE A 146 11.41 -0.05 1.95
CA PHE A 146 11.24 1.11 2.83
C PHE A 146 12.57 1.80 3.15
N TRP A 147 13.59 1.01 3.50
CA TRP A 147 14.93 1.54 3.79
C TRP A 147 15.52 2.24 2.56
N TRP A 148 15.43 1.61 1.38
CA TRP A 148 15.94 2.17 0.13
C TRP A 148 15.19 3.44 -0.30
N LEU A 149 13.87 3.47 -0.11
CA LEU A 149 13.04 4.63 -0.42
C LEU A 149 13.32 5.80 0.53
N THR A 150 13.55 5.52 1.82
CA THR A 150 13.90 6.55 2.81
C THR A 150 15.21 7.23 2.44
N ASP A 151 16.23 6.46 2.03
CA ASP A 151 17.50 7.02 1.56
C ASP A 151 17.32 7.87 0.29
N ALA A 152 16.58 7.36 -0.70
CA ALA A 152 16.31 8.08 -1.95
C ALA A 152 15.52 9.38 -1.74
N THR A 153 14.56 9.38 -0.82
CA THR A 153 13.70 10.54 -0.54
C THR A 153 14.34 11.55 0.39
N SER A 154 15.26 11.14 1.29
CA SER A 154 15.96 12.04 2.21
C SER A 154 16.64 13.22 1.51
N LYS A 155 17.21 12.98 0.31
CA LYS A 155 17.86 13.99 -0.53
C LYS A 155 16.88 15.01 -1.11
N LEU A 156 15.68 14.56 -1.47
CA LEU A 156 14.60 15.45 -1.93
C LEU A 156 14.00 16.23 -0.75
N ILE A 157 13.79 15.55 0.38
CA ILE A 157 13.16 16.11 1.57
C ILE A 157 14.00 17.26 2.17
N GLN A 158 15.33 17.12 2.22
CA GLN A 158 16.22 18.22 2.64
C GLN A 158 16.14 19.44 1.72
N SER A 159 15.89 19.25 0.42
CA SER A 159 15.72 20.35 -0.55
C SER A 159 14.43 21.14 -0.35
N PHE A 160 13.38 20.53 0.20
CA PHE A 160 12.06 21.16 0.37
C PHE A 160 11.76 21.59 1.82
N GLY A 161 12.63 21.26 2.80
CA GLY A 161 12.46 21.68 4.19
C GLY A 161 11.23 21.11 4.89
N VAL A 162 10.72 19.95 4.42
CA VAL A 162 9.51 19.30 4.95
C VAL A 162 9.90 18.07 5.76
N ASP A 163 9.72 18.06 7.08
CA ASP A 163 9.88 16.84 7.87
C ASP A 163 8.73 15.86 7.60
N ILE A 164 8.94 14.91 6.68
CA ILE A 164 8.03 13.78 6.46
C ILE A 164 8.55 12.59 7.26
N SER A 165 7.89 12.30 8.38
CA SER A 165 8.15 11.09 9.15
C SER A 165 7.55 9.88 8.44
N LEU A 166 8.36 9.16 7.68
CA LEU A 166 8.01 7.85 7.13
C LEU A 166 7.82 6.87 8.29
N HIS A 167 6.58 6.56 8.62
CA HIS A 167 6.29 5.50 9.58
C HIS A 167 6.49 4.16 8.88
N GLY A 168 7.37 3.32 9.45
CA GLY A 168 7.54 1.94 9.01
C GLY A 168 6.29 1.09 9.27
N LEU A 169 6.35 -0.20 8.88
CA LEU A 169 5.23 -1.10 9.11
C LEU A 169 4.90 -1.27 10.59
N ASN A 170 3.63 -1.07 10.92
CA ASN A 170 3.12 -1.40 12.24
C ASN A 170 3.04 -2.93 12.41
N PHE A 171 3.24 -3.42 13.64
CA PHE A 171 3.06 -4.83 13.99
C PHE A 171 1.72 -5.41 13.50
N GLN A 172 0.65 -4.62 13.55
CA GLN A 172 -0.66 -5.04 13.03
C GLN A 172 -0.65 -5.27 11.50
N GLN A 173 0.08 -4.45 10.74
CA GLN A 173 0.20 -4.60 9.28
C GLN A 173 1.06 -5.81 8.93
N VAL A 174 2.14 -6.03 9.68
CA VAL A 174 3.00 -7.22 9.56
C VAL A 174 2.19 -8.50 9.76
N ALA A 175 1.37 -8.55 10.82
CA ALA A 175 0.48 -9.68 11.07
C ALA A 175 -0.52 -9.90 9.93
N LEU A 176 -1.12 -8.82 9.41
CA LEU A 176 -2.06 -8.89 8.30
C LEU A 176 -1.41 -9.48 7.03
N VAL A 177 -0.18 -9.09 6.72
CA VAL A 177 0.57 -9.64 5.57
C VAL A 177 0.79 -11.14 5.71
N LEU A 178 1.17 -11.64 6.90
CA LEU A 178 1.31 -13.09 7.12
C LEU A 178 0.00 -13.83 6.94
N VAL A 179 -1.08 -13.31 7.52
CA VAL A 179 -2.40 -13.94 7.44
C VAL A 179 -2.85 -14.00 5.98
N LEU A 180 -2.68 -12.92 5.22
CA LEU A 180 -2.99 -12.92 3.79
C LEU A 180 -2.15 -13.91 3.01
N ALA A 181 -0.83 -13.97 3.25
CA ALA A 181 0.06 -14.92 2.58
C ALA A 181 -0.38 -16.38 2.85
N LEU A 182 -0.68 -16.71 4.11
CA LEU A 182 -1.20 -18.03 4.50
C LEU A 182 -2.54 -18.34 3.86
N CYS A 183 -3.48 -17.38 3.86
CA CYS A 183 -4.79 -17.57 3.24
C CYS A 183 -4.65 -17.82 1.73
N VAL A 184 -3.83 -17.04 1.03
CA VAL A 184 -3.64 -17.18 -0.42
C VAL A 184 -3.03 -18.54 -0.76
N THR A 185 -1.97 -18.97 -0.08
CA THR A 185 -1.36 -20.29 -0.35
C THR A 185 -2.28 -21.44 0.02
N TRP A 186 -3.04 -21.31 1.11
CA TRP A 186 -4.00 -22.33 1.54
C TRP A 186 -5.16 -22.47 0.56
N ILE A 187 -5.72 -21.37 0.06
CA ILE A 187 -6.79 -21.40 -0.94
C ILE A 187 -6.24 -21.94 -2.27
N ALA A 188 -5.04 -21.54 -2.69
CA ALA A 188 -4.39 -22.07 -3.89
C ALA A 188 -4.21 -23.60 -3.82
N ALA A 189 -3.70 -24.11 -2.71
CA ALA A 189 -3.55 -25.54 -2.46
C ALA A 189 -4.90 -26.28 -2.48
N ARG A 190 -5.92 -25.70 -1.85
CA ARG A 190 -7.27 -26.28 -1.81
C ARG A 190 -7.92 -26.33 -3.19
N LEU A 191 -7.78 -25.29 -4.00
CA LEU A 191 -8.34 -25.25 -5.36
C LEU A 191 -7.66 -26.29 -6.26
N SER A 192 -6.33 -26.43 -6.20
CA SER A 192 -5.58 -27.43 -6.97
C SER A 192 -6.05 -28.86 -6.68
N LEU A 193 -6.30 -29.19 -5.41
CA LEU A 193 -6.84 -30.50 -5.01
C LEU A 193 -8.27 -30.74 -5.53
N SER A 194 -9.06 -29.69 -5.73
CA SER A 194 -10.44 -29.80 -6.20
C SER A 194 -10.54 -29.92 -7.72
N SER A 195 -9.65 -29.26 -8.47
CA SER A 195 -9.65 -29.31 -9.94
C SER A 195 -9.23 -30.67 -10.47
N GLN A 196 -8.31 -31.37 -9.80
CA GLN A 196 -7.91 -32.74 -10.21
C GLN A 196 -9.04 -33.77 -10.12
N ARG A 197 -10.01 -33.59 -9.22
CA ARG A 197 -11.18 -34.50 -9.13
C ARG A 197 -12.09 -34.43 -10.34
N LEU A 198 -12.13 -33.30 -11.04
CA LEU A 198 -13.02 -33.09 -12.18
C LEU A 198 -12.45 -33.72 -13.46
N ASN A 199 -11.12 -33.76 -13.62
CA ASN A 199 -10.51 -34.42 -14.78
C ASN A 199 -10.55 -35.95 -14.71
N GLN A 200 -10.56 -36.56 -13.51
CA GLN A 200 -10.69 -38.02 -13.38
C GLN A 200 -12.09 -38.58 -13.69
N ILE A 201 -13.11 -37.74 -13.86
CA ILE A 201 -14.48 -38.17 -14.22
C ILE A 201 -14.71 -38.08 -15.73
N LYS A 202 -13.77 -37.51 -16.49
CA LYS A 202 -13.92 -37.24 -17.92
C LYS A 202 -13.13 -38.19 -18.84
N ASP A 203 -12.30 -39.04 -18.26
CA ASP A 203 -11.57 -40.14 -18.91
C ASP A 203 -12.09 -41.50 -18.42
#